data_AF-A0A7J4JVL0-F1
#
_entry.id   AF-A0A7J4JVL0-F1
#
_cell.length_a   1.000
_cell.length_b   1.000
_cell.length_c   1.000
_cell.angle_alpha   90.00
_cell.angle_beta   90.00
_cell.angle_gamma   90.00
#
_symmetry.space_group_name_H-M   'P 1'
#
loop_
_entity.id
_entity.type
_entity.pdbx_description
1 polymer ?
#
loop_
_entity_poly.entity_id
_entity_poly.type
_entity_poly.pdbx_seq_one_letter_code
_entity_poly.pdbx_strand_id
1 'polypeptide(L)' 'MYVCSNPKCKKRIESLDTKFTRCPYCGYRVLYKIREPVAREVSTD' A
#
# COMPACT_ATOMS: atom_id res chain seq x y z
N MET A 1 3.61 -4.24 -2.46
CA MET A 1 2.13 -4.14 -2.48
C MET A 1 1.69 -2.85 -1.81
N TYR A 2 0.64 -2.21 -2.33
CA TYR A 2 0.08 -0.96 -1.82
C TYR A 2 -1.38 -1.11 -1.39
N VAL A 3 -1.86 -0.21 -0.54
CA VAL A 3 -3.27 -0.11 -0.12
C VAL A 3 -3.74 1.31 -0.35
N CYS A 4 -4.94 1.46 -0.91
CA CYS A 4 -5.54 2.77 -1.08
C CYS A 4 -5.91 3.41 0.29
N SER A 5 -5.49 4.65 0.51
CA SER A 5 -5.83 5.40 1.75
C SER A 5 -7.30 5.79 1.84
N ASN A 6 -8.06 5.73 0.75
CA ASN A 6 -9.47 6.07 0.77
C ASN A 6 -10.25 5.05 1.62
N PRO A 7 -10.91 5.48 2.73
CA PRO A 7 -11.59 4.58 3.65
C PRO A 7 -12.74 3.80 3.00
N LYS A 8 -13.33 4.32 1.91
CA LYS A 8 -14.38 3.64 1.14
C LYS A 8 -13.84 2.59 0.17
N CYS A 9 -12.56 2.64 -0.17
CA CYS A 9 -11.95 1.76 -1.15
C CYS A 9 -11.12 0.66 -0.48
N LYS A 10 -10.06 1.06 0.24
CA LYS A 10 -9.10 0.17 0.94
C LYS A 10 -8.60 -1.06 0.14
N LYS A 11 -8.73 -1.05 -1.19
CA LYS A 11 -8.30 -2.16 -2.04
C LYS A 11 -6.78 -2.30 -2.03
N ARG A 12 -6.32 -3.55 -2.07
CA ARG A 12 -4.91 -3.92 -2.27
C ARG A 12 -4.57 -3.76 -3.75
N ILE A 13 -3.37 -3.22 -4.01
CA ILE A 13 -2.84 -2.94 -5.34
C ILE A 13 -1.46 -3.59 -5.41
N GLU A 14 -1.30 -4.55 -6.32
CA GLU A 14 -0.05 -5.31 -6.44
C GLU A 14 1.00 -4.52 -7.20
N SER A 15 0.62 -3.93 -8.33
CA SER A 15 1.46 -3.10 -9.18
C SER A 15 0.83 -1.71 -9.38
N LEU A 16 1.68 -0.70 -9.38
CA LEU A 16 1.30 0.66 -9.75
C LEU A 16 1.86 0.96 -11.14
N ASP A 17 1.09 1.72 -11.91
CA ASP A 17 1.56 2.30 -13.16
C ASP A 17 2.67 3.32 -12.85
N THR A 18 3.77 3.26 -13.57
CA THR A 18 4.93 4.17 -13.39
C THR A 18 4.62 5.60 -13.82
N LYS A 19 3.60 5.79 -14.67
CA LYS A 19 3.22 7.11 -15.18
C LYS A 19 2.35 7.91 -14.21
N PHE A 20 1.49 7.23 -13.44
CA PHE A 20 0.57 7.89 -12.51
C PHE A 20 0.36 7.06 -11.24
N THR A 21 0.80 7.62 -10.11
CA THR A 21 0.57 7.04 -8.78
C THR A 21 -0.87 7.29 -8.33
N ARG A 22 -1.81 6.45 -8.79
CA ARG A 22 -3.22 6.50 -8.39
C ARG A 22 -3.79 5.10 -8.18
N CYS A 23 -4.80 5.02 -7.31
CA CYS A 23 -5.59 3.80 -7.14
C CYS A 23 -6.35 3.49 -8.44
N PRO A 24 -6.19 2.30 -9.03
CA PRO A 24 -6.84 1.93 -10.29
C PRO A 24 -8.36 1.77 -10.15
N TYR A 25 -8.88 1.68 -8.92
CA TYR A 25 -10.30 1.44 -8.67
C TYR A 25 -11.10 2.71 -8.37
N CYS A 26 -10.52 3.68 -7.67
CA CYS A 26 -11.23 4.87 -7.21
C CYS A 26 -10.53 6.19 -7.57
N GLY A 27 -9.39 6.15 -8.26
CA GLY A 27 -8.65 7.33 -8.69
C GLY A 27 -7.93 8.10 -7.58
N TYR A 28 -8.05 7.67 -6.32
CA TYR A 28 -7.39 8.32 -5.18
C TYR A 28 -5.87 8.23 -5.28
N ARG A 29 -5.15 9.29 -4.90
CA ARG A 29 -3.71 9.42 -5.15
C ARG A 29 -2.82 9.05 -3.97
N VAL A 30 -3.41 8.89 -2.78
CA VAL A 30 -2.66 8.52 -1.57
C VAL A 30 -2.75 7.00 -1.35
N LEU A 31 -1.60 6.35 -1.29
CA LEU A 31 -1.44 4.90 -1.18
C LEU A 31 -0.41 4.59 -0.09
N TYR A 32 -0.65 3.55 0.72
CA TYR A 32 0.29 3.07 1.74
C TYR A 32 1.01 1.83 1.25
N LYS A 33 2.33 1.75 1.43
CA LYS A 33 3.08 0.50 1.18
C LYS A 33 2.75 -0.49 2.29
N ILE A 34 2.37 -1.71 1.92
CA ILE A 34 2.19 -2.80 2.88
C ILE A 34 3.56 -3.17 3.44
N ARG A 35 3.63 -3.28 4.77
CA ARG A 35 4.84 -3.73 5.47
C ARG A 35 5.21 -5.13 4.98
N GLU A 36 6.47 -5.31 4.63
CA GLU A 36 7.01 -6.63 4.34
C GLU A 36 6.99 -7.51 5.60
N PRO A 37 6.89 -8.84 5.45
CA PRO A 37 6.86 -9.73 6.61
C PRO A 37 8.08 -9.48 7.52
N VAL A 38 7.86 -9.56 8.83
CA VAL A 38 8.93 -9.31 9.81
C VAL A 38 9.97 -10.42 9.65
N ALA A 39 11.18 -10.04 9.22
CA ALA A 39 12.25 -11.00 8.96
C ALA A 39 12.86 -11.58 10.23
N ARG A 40 12.91 -10.81 11.31
CA ARG A 40 13.44 -11.21 12.61
C ARG A 40 12.88 -10.31 13.71
N GLU A 41 12.49 -10.90 14.82
CA GLU A 41 12.14 -10.15 16.04
C GLU A 41 13.42 -9.86 16.82
N VAL A 42 13.62 -8.60 17.20
CA VAL A 42 14.75 -8.15 18.01
C VAL A 42 14.20 -7.77 19.37
N SER A 43 14.57 -8.51 20.41
CA SER A 43 14.32 -8.14 21.79
C SER A 43 15.31 -7.06 22.20
N THR A 44 14.81 -5.94 22.70
CA THR A 44 15.62 -4.97 23.43
C THR A 44 15.48 -5.29 24.93
N ASP A 45 16.62 -5.50 25.59
CA ASP A 45 16.72 -5.71 27.05
C ASP A 45 16.06 -4.59 27.87
#